data_AF-A0A2Z5R0F7-F1
#
_entry.id   AF-A0A2Z5R0F7-F1
#
_cell.length_a   1.000
_cell.length_b   1.000
_cell.length_c   1.000
_cell.angle_alpha   90.00
_cell.angle_beta   90.00
_cell.angle_gamma   90.00
#
_symmetry.space_group_name_H-M   'P 1'
#
loop_
_entity.id
_entity.type
_entity.pdbx_description
1 polymer ?
#
loop_
_entity_poly.entity_id
_entity_poly.type
_entity_poly.pdbx_seq_one_letter_code
_entity_poly.pdbx_strand_id
1 'polypeptide(L)'
;MKSRKYTSVFIGSLIVSLILVALGFVPGYGEVSKNWRALIGTDFGWFYLLLVTLIVLVCGFFVLSPMGQIKLGEPDSKPEYSTGSWIAMLFSAGMGIGLVFYGAAEPLSHFANKTPHAAPGSQQAMADSFQFTFFHWGIHAWAVYGIVAMALAYFGFRKEEKYLLSVTLKPLFGKKTDGWLGYIIDIVTVVATVIGVATTLGFGAIQINGGLSYLTDNAIPNNMEVRTVIIVVTTALFVLSALSGLGKGIKILSNLNMILAIALLAIAIAVGPTVKILTI
;
A
#
# COMPACT_ATOMS: atom_id res chain seq x y z
N MET A 1 14.41 36.97 -3.10
CA MET A 1 14.87 35.59 -2.81
C MET A 1 14.64 34.74 -4.06
N LYS A 2 15.69 34.24 -4.72
CA LYS A 2 15.54 33.25 -5.81
C LYS A 2 14.86 32.02 -5.21
N SER A 3 13.61 31.73 -5.59
CA SER A 3 12.97 30.50 -5.19
C SER A 3 13.83 29.34 -5.71
N ARG A 4 14.41 28.55 -4.81
CA ARG A 4 15.03 27.29 -5.22
C ARG A 4 13.94 26.48 -5.92
N LYS A 5 14.14 26.20 -7.21
CA LYS A 5 13.18 25.47 -8.05
C LYS A 5 12.90 24.05 -7.53
N TYR A 6 13.78 23.53 -6.66
CA TYR A 6 13.68 22.20 -6.04
C TYR A 6 14.05 22.25 -4.54
N THR A 7 13.32 21.49 -3.70
CA THR A 7 13.58 21.40 -2.26
C THR A 7 14.76 20.45 -1.98
N SER A 8 15.43 20.62 -0.83
CA SER A 8 16.52 19.72 -0.41
C SER A 8 16.04 18.27 -0.23
N VAL A 9 14.80 18.09 0.26
CA VAL A 9 14.17 16.77 0.38
C VAL A 9 14.01 16.13 -1.00
N PHE A 10 13.50 16.86 -2.00
CA PHE A 10 13.36 16.35 -3.35
C PHE A 10 14.69 15.86 -3.93
N ILE A 11 15.75 16.67 -3.82
CA ILE A 11 17.08 16.30 -4.33
C ILE A 11 17.63 15.07 -3.59
N GLY A 12 17.52 15.04 -2.25
CA GLY A 12 17.96 13.92 -1.45
C GLY A 12 17.24 12.62 -1.79
N SER A 13 15.91 12.65 -1.86
CA SER A 13 15.09 11.50 -2.25
C SER A 13 15.39 11.02 -3.66
N LEU A 14 15.61 11.92 -4.61
CA LEU A 14 15.98 11.58 -5.99
C LEU A 14 17.33 10.87 -6.04
N ILE A 15 18.35 11.40 -5.35
CA ILE A 15 19.68 10.77 -5.28
C ILE A 15 19.58 9.37 -4.68
N VAL A 16 18.92 9.22 -3.54
CA VAL A 16 18.77 7.90 -2.89
C VAL A 16 18.03 6.93 -3.79
N SER A 17 16.96 7.37 -4.45
CA SER A 17 16.20 6.52 -5.38
C SER A 17 17.04 6.08 -6.57
N LEU A 18 17.85 6.98 -7.16
CA LEU A 18 18.75 6.64 -8.26
C LEU A 18 19.85 5.67 -7.83
N ILE A 19 20.38 5.80 -6.60
CA ILE A 19 21.33 4.84 -6.04
C ILE A 19 20.69 3.46 -5.92
N LEU A 20 19.46 3.37 -5.39
CA LEU A 20 18.74 2.09 -5.27
C LEU A 20 18.49 1.45 -6.64
N VAL A 21 18.13 2.24 -7.65
CA VAL A 21 17.98 1.77 -9.03
C VAL A 21 19.31 1.26 -9.57
N ALA A 22 20.40 2.01 -9.38
CA ALA A 22 21.74 1.60 -9.83
C ALA A 22 22.21 0.30 -9.18
N LEU A 23 21.94 0.11 -7.88
CA LEU A 23 22.22 -1.14 -7.17
C LEU A 23 21.49 -2.34 -7.80
N GLY A 24 20.29 -2.15 -8.33
CA GLY A 24 19.54 -3.20 -9.04
C GLY A 24 20.26 -3.76 -10.27
N PHE A 25 21.18 -2.99 -10.88
CA PHE A 25 22.00 -3.43 -12.02
C PHE A 25 23.33 -4.06 -11.61
N VAL A 26 23.69 -4.01 -10.32
CA VAL A 26 24.94 -4.61 -9.81
C VAL A 26 24.78 -6.14 -9.79
N PRO A 27 25.68 -6.90 -10.45
CA PRO A 27 25.63 -8.36 -10.43
C PRO A 27 25.64 -8.92 -9.00
N GLY A 28 24.76 -9.87 -8.71
CA GLY A 28 24.65 -10.48 -7.38
C GLY A 28 23.83 -9.70 -6.35
N TYR A 29 23.44 -8.44 -6.63
CA TYR A 29 22.62 -7.64 -5.70
C TYR A 29 21.28 -8.32 -5.36
N GLY A 30 20.65 -8.97 -6.34
CA GLY A 30 19.40 -9.70 -6.12
C GLY A 30 19.51 -10.80 -5.07
N GLU A 31 20.66 -11.50 -5.00
CA GLU A 31 20.87 -12.55 -4.01
C GLU A 31 21.16 -11.97 -2.63
N VAL A 32 22.00 -10.92 -2.57
CA VAL A 32 22.25 -10.17 -1.34
C VAL A 32 20.94 -9.62 -0.76
N SER A 33 20.09 -9.03 -1.61
CA SER A 33 18.78 -8.50 -1.22
C SER A 33 17.86 -9.60 -0.67
N LYS A 34 17.81 -10.78 -1.30
CA LYS A 34 17.05 -11.93 -0.80
C LYS A 34 17.54 -12.40 0.56
N ASN A 35 18.85 -12.46 0.77
CA ASN A 35 19.44 -12.86 2.05
C ASN A 35 19.10 -11.88 3.16
N TRP A 36 19.24 -10.58 2.91
CA TRP A 36 18.80 -9.55 3.86
C TRP A 36 17.31 -9.63 4.17
N ARG A 37 16.46 -9.83 3.15
CA ARG A 37 15.02 -10.03 3.34
C ARG A 37 14.73 -11.25 4.21
N ALA A 38 15.45 -12.36 3.99
CA ALA A 38 15.29 -13.57 4.78
C ALA A 38 15.68 -13.33 6.24
N LEU A 39 16.85 -12.74 6.49
CA LEU A 39 17.32 -12.38 7.85
C LEU A 39 16.34 -11.47 8.58
N ILE A 40 15.83 -10.43 7.92
CA ILE A 40 14.83 -9.53 8.51
C ILE A 40 13.54 -10.31 8.84
N GLY A 41 13.12 -11.21 7.95
CA GLY A 41 11.93 -12.03 8.13
C GLY A 41 12.05 -13.04 9.28
N THR A 42 13.20 -13.69 9.42
CA THR A 42 13.43 -14.72 10.46
C THR A 42 13.76 -14.10 11.82
N ASP A 43 14.69 -13.15 11.85
CA ASP A 43 15.31 -12.70 13.09
C ASP A 43 14.59 -11.47 13.68
N PHE A 44 13.98 -10.66 12.81
CA PHE A 44 13.23 -9.46 13.18
C PHE A 44 11.71 -9.62 13.02
N GLY A 45 11.22 -10.78 12.58
CA GLY A 45 9.77 -11.01 12.38
C GLY A 45 8.92 -10.76 13.64
N TRP A 46 9.42 -11.16 14.81
CA TRP A 46 8.77 -10.93 16.10
C TRP A 46 8.56 -9.42 16.40
N PHE A 47 9.54 -8.59 16.03
CA PHE A 47 9.46 -7.14 16.26
C PHE A 47 8.35 -6.52 15.41
N TYR A 48 8.22 -6.94 14.13
CA TYR A 48 7.13 -6.48 13.27
C TYR A 48 5.76 -6.89 13.82
N LEU A 49 5.60 -8.12 14.29
CA LEU A 49 4.35 -8.60 14.88
C LEU A 49 3.96 -7.79 16.12
N LEU A 50 4.91 -7.56 17.04
CA LEU A 50 4.66 -6.73 18.23
C LEU A 50 4.37 -5.28 17.87
N LEU A 51 5.11 -4.70 16.93
CA LEU A 51 4.92 -3.31 16.50
C LEU A 51 3.52 -3.09 15.91
N VAL A 52 3.09 -3.94 14.97
CA VAL A 52 1.78 -3.79 14.34
C VAL A 52 0.66 -4.07 15.34
N THR A 53 0.84 -5.05 16.24
CA THR A 53 -0.11 -5.29 17.34
C THR A 53 -0.22 -4.07 18.26
N LEU A 54 0.90 -3.45 18.62
CA LEU A 54 0.91 -2.23 19.42
C LEU A 54 0.19 -1.08 18.70
N ILE A 55 0.40 -0.93 17.39
CA ILE A 55 -0.31 0.07 16.59
C ILE A 55 -1.83 -0.16 16.63
N VAL A 56 -2.29 -1.41 16.50
CA VAL A 56 -3.71 -1.76 16.63
C VAL A 56 -4.24 -1.37 18.02
N LEU A 57 -3.50 -1.67 19.09
CA LEU A 57 -3.88 -1.30 20.46
C LEU A 57 -3.92 0.22 20.64
N VAL A 58 -2.98 0.96 20.07
CA VAL A 58 -2.97 2.43 20.10
C VAL A 58 -4.16 3.02 19.36
N CYS A 59 -4.48 2.51 18.16
CA CYS A 59 -5.69 2.90 17.45
C CYS A 59 -6.96 2.59 18.26
N GLY A 60 -7.02 1.40 18.89
CA GLY A 60 -8.11 1.01 19.78
C GLY A 60 -8.24 1.94 20.99
N PHE A 61 -7.12 2.35 21.60
CA PHE A 61 -7.10 3.34 22.67
C PHE A 61 -7.70 4.67 22.22
N PHE A 62 -7.36 5.18 21.04
CA PHE A 62 -7.97 6.41 20.52
C PHE A 62 -9.47 6.25 20.29
N VAL A 63 -9.93 5.10 19.76
CA VAL A 63 -11.36 4.83 19.55
C VAL A 63 -12.15 4.80 20.86
N LEU A 64 -11.59 4.22 21.92
CA LEU A 64 -12.28 4.02 23.21
C LEU A 64 -12.10 5.17 24.19
N SER A 65 -11.04 5.97 24.05
CA SER A 65 -10.74 7.07 24.98
C SER A 65 -11.42 8.38 24.57
N PRO A 66 -11.58 9.33 25.51
CA PRO A 66 -12.05 10.68 25.18
C PRO A 66 -11.17 11.42 24.15
N MET A 67 -9.92 10.99 23.95
CA MET A 67 -9.03 11.58 22.95
C MET A 67 -9.54 11.36 21.52
N GLY A 68 -10.30 10.28 21.26
CA GLY A 68 -10.93 10.04 19.95
C GLY A 68 -12.03 11.03 19.59
N GLN A 69 -12.54 11.81 20.55
CA GLN A 69 -13.55 12.83 20.30
C GLN A 69 -12.97 14.13 19.74
N ILE A 70 -11.64 14.26 19.68
CA ILE A 70 -10.98 15.44 19.12
C ILE A 70 -11.21 15.47 17.61
N LYS A 71 -11.85 16.54 17.14
CA LYS A 71 -12.02 16.78 15.70
C LYS A 71 -10.68 17.09 15.03
N LEU A 72 -10.45 16.47 13.87
CA LEU A 72 -9.28 16.71 13.01
C LEU A 72 -9.49 17.95 12.14
N GLY A 73 -9.51 19.12 12.80
CA GLY A 73 -9.82 20.43 12.23
C GLY A 73 -10.19 21.40 13.34
N GLU A 74 -10.79 22.54 13.02
CA GLU A 74 -11.28 23.47 14.04
C GLU A 74 -12.34 22.81 14.97
N PRO A 75 -12.46 23.22 16.25
CA PRO A 75 -13.42 22.62 17.19
C PRO A 75 -14.86 22.57 16.67
N ASP A 76 -15.26 23.58 15.90
CA ASP A 76 -16.61 23.71 15.35
C ASP A 76 -16.72 23.26 13.90
N SER A 77 -15.64 22.72 13.32
CA SER A 77 -15.65 22.21 11.96
C SER A 77 -16.63 21.05 11.80
N LYS A 78 -17.15 20.92 10.56
CA LYS A 78 -18.02 19.84 10.09
C LYS A 78 -17.33 19.08 8.97
N PRO A 79 -17.60 17.76 8.81
CA PRO A 79 -17.04 16.99 7.70
C PRO A 79 -17.40 17.61 6.35
N GLU A 80 -16.41 17.70 5.45
CA GLU A 80 -16.62 18.17 4.07
C GLU A 80 -17.42 17.19 3.22
N TYR A 81 -17.30 15.89 3.54
CA TYR A 81 -17.96 14.80 2.85
C TYR A 81 -18.94 14.09 3.79
N SER A 82 -20.05 13.61 3.24
CA SER A 82 -20.95 12.71 3.98
C SER A 82 -20.23 11.41 4.35
N THR A 83 -20.64 10.77 5.43
CA THR A 83 -20.03 9.53 5.92
C THR A 83 -20.00 8.44 4.84
N GLY A 84 -21.08 8.28 4.08
CA GLY A 84 -21.13 7.31 2.97
C GLY A 84 -20.13 7.62 1.85
N SER A 85 -20.01 8.89 1.46
CA SER A 85 -19.01 9.30 0.47
C SER A 85 -17.59 9.11 0.98
N TRP A 86 -17.34 9.37 2.26
CA TRP A 86 -16.03 9.17 2.89
C TRP A 86 -15.63 7.70 2.94
N ILE A 87 -16.54 6.80 3.33
CA ILE A 87 -16.31 5.35 3.30
C ILE A 87 -16.02 4.89 1.86
N ALA A 88 -16.81 5.33 0.89
CA ALA A 88 -16.59 4.98 -0.52
C ALA A 88 -15.20 5.42 -1.03
N MET A 89 -14.76 6.63 -0.66
CA MET A 89 -13.41 7.11 -0.99
C MET A 89 -12.31 6.27 -0.33
N LEU A 90 -12.50 5.86 0.92
CA LEU A 90 -11.55 5.01 1.63
C LEU A 90 -11.37 3.66 0.93
N PHE A 91 -12.47 2.99 0.54
CA PHE A 91 -12.40 1.76 -0.25
C PHE A 91 -11.78 2.00 -1.61
N SER A 92 -12.13 3.09 -2.29
CA SER A 92 -11.57 3.40 -3.61
C SER A 92 -10.06 3.63 -3.57
N ALA A 93 -9.54 4.21 -2.48
CA ALA A 93 -8.12 4.45 -2.29
C ALA A 93 -7.38 3.18 -1.83
N GLY A 94 -8.01 2.34 -1.01
CA GLY A 94 -7.41 1.11 -0.48
C GLY A 94 -7.44 -0.08 -1.44
N MET A 95 -8.37 -0.11 -2.40
CA MET A 95 -8.45 -1.18 -3.40
C MET A 95 -7.35 -1.03 -4.47
N GLY A 96 -6.20 -1.64 -4.20
CA GLY A 96 -5.08 -1.67 -5.13
C GLY A 96 -4.93 -3.00 -5.89
N ILE A 97 -3.90 -3.04 -6.76
CA ILE A 97 -3.44 -4.26 -7.45
C ILE A 97 -3.23 -5.42 -6.46
N GLY A 98 -2.82 -5.11 -5.22
CA GLY A 98 -2.63 -6.09 -4.16
C GLY A 98 -3.85 -6.99 -3.93
N LEU A 99 -5.07 -6.45 -3.90
CA LEU A 99 -6.28 -7.26 -3.69
C LEU A 99 -6.60 -8.17 -4.87
N VAL A 100 -6.43 -7.68 -6.11
CA VAL A 100 -6.71 -8.49 -7.30
C VAL A 100 -5.63 -9.56 -7.49
N PHE A 101 -4.38 -9.28 -7.11
CA PHE A 101 -3.27 -10.22 -7.21
C PHE A 101 -3.30 -11.26 -6.09
N TYR A 102 -3.25 -10.80 -4.83
CA TYR A 102 -3.14 -11.68 -3.65
C TYR A 102 -4.48 -12.20 -3.15
N GLY A 103 -5.61 -11.56 -3.47
CA GLY A 103 -6.93 -12.03 -3.05
C GLY A 103 -7.25 -13.45 -3.52
N ALA A 104 -6.74 -13.85 -4.69
CA ALA A 104 -6.80 -15.24 -5.15
C ALA A 104 -5.52 -16.02 -4.82
N ALA A 105 -4.35 -15.42 -5.03
CA ALA A 105 -3.08 -16.15 -4.94
C ALA A 105 -2.69 -16.54 -3.51
N GLU A 106 -2.96 -15.69 -2.52
CA GLU A 106 -2.57 -15.92 -1.13
C GLU A 106 -3.31 -17.06 -0.45
N PRO A 107 -4.67 -17.08 -0.39
CA PRO A 107 -5.38 -18.18 0.24
C PRO A 107 -5.13 -19.50 -0.50
N LEU A 108 -5.03 -19.48 -1.83
CA LEU A 108 -4.68 -20.67 -2.60
C LEU A 108 -3.28 -21.20 -2.26
N SER A 109 -2.29 -20.29 -2.11
CA SER A 109 -0.93 -20.66 -1.72
C SER A 109 -0.88 -21.20 -0.29
N HIS A 110 -1.61 -20.61 0.65
CA HIS A 110 -1.71 -21.11 2.01
C HIS A 110 -2.37 -22.49 2.07
N PHE A 111 -3.41 -22.72 1.27
CA PHE A 111 -4.07 -24.01 1.19
C PHE A 111 -3.19 -25.09 0.54
N ALA A 112 -2.54 -24.78 -0.59
CA ALA A 112 -1.92 -25.78 -1.46
C ALA A 112 -0.41 -25.95 -1.28
N ASN A 113 0.30 -24.93 -0.79
CA ASN A 113 1.77 -24.91 -0.76
C ASN A 113 2.35 -24.69 0.64
N LYS A 114 1.95 -23.62 1.32
CA LYS A 114 2.54 -23.15 2.58
C LYS A 114 1.46 -22.93 3.63
N THR A 115 0.94 -24.04 4.13
CA THR A 115 -0.06 -24.05 5.21
C THR A 115 0.62 -23.88 6.58
N PRO A 116 0.08 -23.04 7.48
CA PRO A 116 0.69 -22.80 8.78
C PRO A 116 0.64 -23.97 9.76
N HIS A 117 -0.51 -24.66 9.91
CA HIS A 117 -0.71 -25.63 11.00
C HIS A 117 -1.14 -27.03 10.55
N ALA A 118 -1.31 -27.27 9.25
CA ALA A 118 -1.90 -28.50 8.72
C ALA A 118 -1.06 -29.10 7.58
N ALA A 119 -1.55 -30.19 6.98
CA ALA A 119 -1.00 -30.69 5.71
C ALA A 119 -1.64 -29.92 4.53
N PRO A 120 -0.88 -29.57 3.47
CA PRO A 120 -1.44 -28.93 2.30
C PRO A 120 -2.63 -29.71 1.72
N GLY A 121 -3.68 -29.00 1.31
CA GLY A 121 -4.90 -29.59 0.74
C GLY A 121 -5.90 -30.17 1.77
N SER A 122 -5.55 -30.22 3.06
CA SER A 122 -6.46 -30.70 4.10
C SER A 122 -7.59 -29.72 4.43
N GLN A 123 -8.65 -30.20 5.09
CA GLN A 123 -9.74 -29.33 5.54
C GLN A 123 -9.27 -28.24 6.51
N GLN A 124 -8.32 -28.56 7.39
CA GLN A 124 -7.72 -27.57 8.29
C GLN A 124 -6.90 -26.53 7.51
N ALA A 125 -6.16 -26.94 6.47
CA ALA A 125 -5.44 -25.99 5.61
C ALA A 125 -6.38 -25.00 4.91
N MET A 126 -7.62 -25.41 4.61
CA MET A 126 -8.63 -24.50 4.06
C MET A 126 -9.02 -23.44 5.09
N ALA A 127 -9.33 -23.83 6.33
CA ALA A 127 -9.65 -22.89 7.41
C ALA A 127 -8.48 -21.95 7.70
N ASP A 128 -7.26 -22.48 7.84
CA ASP A 128 -6.04 -21.70 8.07
C ASP A 128 -5.84 -20.68 6.95
N SER A 129 -6.02 -21.08 5.69
CA SER A 129 -5.76 -20.20 4.55
C SER A 129 -6.56 -18.89 4.62
N PHE A 130 -7.86 -18.97 4.90
CA PHE A 130 -8.70 -17.79 5.04
C PHE A 130 -8.42 -17.02 6.33
N GLN A 131 -8.17 -17.71 7.45
CA GLN A 131 -7.82 -17.05 8.72
C GLN A 131 -6.58 -16.15 8.56
N PHE A 132 -5.51 -16.66 7.95
CA PHE A 132 -4.27 -15.90 7.78
C PHE A 132 -4.41 -14.81 6.71
N THR A 133 -5.09 -15.07 5.60
CA THR A 133 -5.37 -14.02 4.61
C THR A 133 -6.21 -12.89 5.19
N PHE A 134 -7.25 -13.18 5.98
CA PHE A 134 -8.03 -12.15 6.67
C PHE A 134 -7.21 -11.42 7.73
N PHE A 135 -6.27 -12.09 8.40
CA PHE A 135 -5.35 -11.44 9.32
C PHE A 135 -4.44 -10.43 8.60
N HIS A 136 -3.86 -10.81 7.46
CA HIS A 136 -2.96 -9.94 6.68
C HIS A 136 -3.67 -8.72 6.06
N TRP A 137 -4.89 -8.91 5.56
CA TRP A 137 -5.66 -7.86 4.86
C TRP A 137 -6.70 -7.15 5.73
N GLY A 138 -6.82 -7.57 7.00
CA GLY A 138 -7.77 -7.03 7.97
C GLY A 138 -7.22 -5.86 8.78
N ILE A 139 -7.71 -5.74 10.02
CA ILE A 139 -7.49 -4.59 10.90
C ILE A 139 -6.01 -4.21 11.11
N HIS A 140 -5.08 -5.16 11.06
CA HIS A 140 -3.65 -4.91 11.28
C HIS A 140 -3.06 -4.00 10.20
N ALA A 141 -3.32 -4.27 8.92
CA ALA A 141 -2.85 -3.44 7.82
C ALA A 141 -3.49 -2.04 7.87
N TRP A 142 -4.80 -1.97 8.12
CA TRP A 142 -5.54 -0.72 8.18
C TRP A 142 -5.15 0.16 9.38
N ALA A 143 -4.76 -0.43 10.52
CA ALA A 143 -4.31 0.33 11.68
C ALA A 143 -3.01 1.08 11.41
N VAL A 144 -2.09 0.51 10.61
CA VAL A 144 -0.85 1.18 10.19
C VAL A 144 -1.17 2.41 9.33
N TYR A 145 -2.13 2.32 8.42
CA TYR A 145 -2.61 3.50 7.68
C TYR A 145 -3.30 4.50 8.61
N GLY A 146 -4.14 4.00 9.52
CA GLY A 146 -4.89 4.80 10.47
C GLY A 146 -4.01 5.68 11.35
N ILE A 147 -2.95 5.12 11.95
CA ILE A 147 -2.07 5.88 12.84
C ILE A 147 -1.30 6.97 12.09
N VAL A 148 -0.81 6.67 10.88
CA VAL A 148 -0.07 7.65 10.05
C VAL A 148 -1.02 8.74 9.53
N ALA A 149 -2.19 8.36 9.03
CA ALA A 149 -3.20 9.30 8.55
C ALA A 149 -3.69 10.20 9.68
N MET A 150 -3.95 9.65 10.86
CA MET A 150 -4.36 10.41 12.04
C MET A 150 -3.29 11.42 12.47
N ALA A 151 -2.01 11.01 12.50
CA ALA A 151 -0.91 11.91 12.82
C ALA A 151 -0.85 13.08 11.83
N LEU A 152 -0.84 12.79 10.52
CA LEU A 152 -0.79 13.84 9.50
C LEU A 152 -2.02 14.74 9.51
N ALA A 153 -3.22 14.17 9.67
CA ALA A 153 -4.46 14.92 9.73
C ALA A 153 -4.53 15.82 10.98
N TYR A 154 -4.06 15.35 12.13
CA TYR A 154 -4.01 16.16 13.34
C TYR A 154 -3.05 17.34 13.18
N PHE A 155 -1.81 17.11 12.72
CA PHE A 155 -0.88 18.22 12.53
C PHE A 155 -1.29 19.15 11.38
N GLY A 156 -1.78 18.61 10.27
CA GLY A 156 -2.20 19.38 9.10
C GLY A 156 -3.48 20.19 9.32
N PHE A 157 -4.55 19.55 9.78
CA PHE A 157 -5.86 20.20 9.91
C PHE A 157 -6.10 20.85 11.28
N ARG A 158 -5.62 20.24 12.38
CA ARG A 158 -5.87 20.75 13.74
C ARG A 158 -4.78 21.69 14.24
N LYS A 159 -3.54 21.52 13.80
CA LYS A 159 -2.40 22.40 14.17
C LYS A 159 -1.98 23.36 13.07
N GLU A 160 -2.63 23.29 11.90
CA GLU A 160 -2.32 24.13 10.73
C GLU A 160 -0.84 24.08 10.32
N GLU A 161 -0.20 22.92 10.53
CA GLU A 161 1.19 22.69 10.21
C GLU A 161 1.36 22.07 8.82
N LYS A 162 2.60 21.99 8.34
CA LYS A 162 2.89 21.34 7.06
C LYS A 162 2.61 19.83 7.12
N TYR A 163 2.08 19.27 6.03
CA TYR A 163 1.83 17.82 5.86
C TYR A 163 3.15 17.05 5.63
N LEU A 164 4.00 16.99 6.65
CA LEU A 164 5.28 16.28 6.64
C LEU A 164 5.34 15.31 7.83
N LEU A 165 5.92 14.13 7.62
CA LEU A 165 6.11 13.15 8.70
C LEU A 165 7.12 13.69 9.73
N SER A 166 8.09 14.49 9.31
CA SER A 166 9.00 15.17 10.24
C SER A 166 8.26 16.06 11.24
N VAL A 167 7.21 16.75 10.79
CA VAL A 167 6.41 17.65 11.62
C VAL A 167 5.62 16.89 12.68
N THR A 168 5.09 15.71 12.35
CA THR A 168 4.33 14.91 13.32
C THR A 168 5.20 14.43 14.49
N LEU A 169 6.53 14.46 14.32
CA LEU A 169 7.52 14.07 15.33
C LEU A 169 8.09 15.26 16.13
N LYS A 170 7.63 16.49 15.88
CA LYS A 170 7.98 17.69 16.66
C LYS A 170 7.79 17.51 18.18
N PRO A 171 6.72 16.87 18.69
CA PRO A 171 6.57 16.69 20.14
C PRO A 171 7.68 15.85 20.80
N LEU A 172 8.31 14.96 20.02
CA LEU A 172 9.37 14.08 20.53
C LEU A 172 10.76 14.68 20.36
N PHE A 173 11.02 15.33 19.23
CA PHE A 173 12.38 15.79 18.87
C PHE A 173 12.54 17.32 18.82
N GLY A 174 11.47 18.08 19.04
CA GLY A 174 11.47 19.54 19.06
C GLY A 174 12.05 20.15 17.78
N LYS A 175 12.83 21.22 17.92
CA LYS A 175 13.44 21.97 16.80
C LYS A 175 14.35 21.14 15.89
N LYS A 176 14.77 19.93 16.29
CA LYS A 176 15.59 19.05 15.44
C LYS A 176 14.86 18.62 14.17
N THR A 177 13.53 18.51 14.23
CA THR A 177 12.69 18.19 13.06
C THR A 177 12.66 19.31 12.03
N ASP A 178 13.03 20.54 12.39
CA ASP A 178 13.14 21.65 11.42
C ASP A 178 14.52 21.65 10.72
N GLY A 179 15.44 20.81 11.19
CA GLY A 179 16.81 20.68 10.68
C GLY A 179 17.09 19.31 10.07
N TRP A 180 18.32 18.82 10.26
CA TRP A 180 18.85 17.60 9.63
C TRP A 180 17.97 16.35 9.86
N LEU A 181 17.39 16.21 11.05
CA LEU A 181 16.57 15.05 11.38
C LEU A 181 15.27 15.04 10.56
N GLY A 182 14.64 16.21 10.38
CA GLY A 182 13.45 16.33 9.55
C GLY A 182 13.72 16.00 8.09
N TYR A 183 14.85 16.48 7.55
CA TYR A 183 15.27 16.11 6.19
C TYR A 183 15.42 14.59 6.04
N ILE A 184 16.04 13.89 7.00
CA ILE A 184 16.17 12.43 6.94
C ILE A 184 14.80 11.75 6.97
N ILE A 185 13.93 12.14 7.90
CA ILE A 185 12.58 11.56 8.04
C ILE A 185 11.79 11.71 6.75
N ASP A 186 11.76 12.93 6.19
CA ASP A 186 10.99 13.21 4.98
C ASP A 186 11.61 12.54 3.74
N ILE A 187 12.94 12.45 3.64
CA ILE A 187 13.62 11.69 2.58
C ILE A 187 13.26 10.21 2.65
N VAL A 188 13.36 9.60 3.83
CA VAL A 188 13.00 8.19 4.06
C VAL A 188 11.53 7.96 3.72
N THR A 189 10.64 8.87 4.11
CA THR A 189 9.20 8.79 3.81
C THR A 189 8.94 8.78 2.31
N VAL A 190 9.56 9.69 1.56
CA VAL A 190 9.42 9.75 0.09
C VAL A 190 9.98 8.48 -0.54
N VAL A 191 11.17 8.04 -0.14
CA VAL A 191 11.80 6.82 -0.68
C VAL A 191 10.97 5.57 -0.38
N ALA A 192 10.44 5.42 0.84
CA ALA A 192 9.56 4.32 1.21
C ALA A 192 8.27 4.31 0.37
N THR A 193 7.70 5.48 0.11
CA THR A 193 6.52 5.64 -0.76
C THR A 193 6.84 5.21 -2.20
N VAL A 194 7.98 5.66 -2.74
CA VAL A 194 8.43 5.29 -4.09
C VAL A 194 8.64 3.78 -4.22
N ILE A 195 9.27 3.15 -3.23
CA ILE A 195 9.49 1.69 -3.21
C ILE A 195 8.13 0.96 -3.19
N GLY A 196 7.20 1.35 -2.32
CA GLY A 196 5.88 0.73 -2.24
C GLY A 196 5.07 0.82 -3.54
N VAL A 197 5.09 2.00 -4.19
CA VAL A 197 4.46 2.20 -5.50
C VAL A 197 5.14 1.35 -6.57
N ALA A 198 6.47 1.30 -6.61
CA ALA A 198 7.23 0.50 -7.57
C ALA A 198 6.95 -1.00 -7.43
N THR A 199 6.87 -1.53 -6.21
CA THR A 199 6.50 -2.93 -5.96
C THR A 199 5.10 -3.25 -6.48
N THR A 200 4.13 -2.39 -6.20
CA THR A 200 2.74 -2.56 -6.65
C THR A 200 2.63 -2.52 -8.18
N LEU A 201 3.34 -1.59 -8.83
CA LEU A 201 3.42 -1.50 -10.28
C LEU A 201 4.04 -2.77 -10.91
N GLY A 202 5.08 -3.31 -10.28
CA GLY A 202 5.71 -4.56 -10.68
C GLY A 202 4.75 -5.76 -10.65
N PHE A 203 3.96 -5.90 -9.58
CA PHE A 203 2.92 -6.93 -9.52
C PHE A 203 1.86 -6.75 -10.60
N GLY A 204 1.45 -5.50 -10.88
CA GLY A 204 0.51 -5.20 -11.95
C GLY A 204 1.03 -5.64 -13.31
N ALA A 205 2.30 -5.37 -13.61
CA ALA A 205 2.93 -5.79 -14.85
C ALA A 205 3.03 -7.32 -14.99
N ILE A 206 3.37 -8.03 -13.91
CA ILE A 206 3.37 -9.50 -13.87
C ILE A 206 1.96 -10.04 -14.14
N GLN A 207 0.93 -9.44 -13.53
CA GLN A 207 -0.46 -9.87 -13.68
C GLN A 207 -0.99 -9.66 -15.09
N ILE A 208 -0.75 -8.47 -15.67
CA ILE A 208 -1.14 -8.14 -17.05
C ILE A 208 -0.42 -9.08 -18.02
N ASN A 209 0.89 -9.27 -17.86
CA ASN A 209 1.65 -10.15 -18.75
C ASN A 209 1.15 -11.60 -18.66
N GLY A 210 0.89 -12.10 -17.45
CA GLY A 210 0.32 -13.44 -17.24
C GLY A 210 -1.07 -13.59 -17.89
N GLY A 211 -1.94 -12.60 -17.72
CA GLY A 211 -3.26 -12.58 -18.35
C GLY A 211 -3.21 -12.55 -19.87
N LEU A 212 -2.34 -11.71 -20.46
CA LEU A 212 -2.14 -11.66 -21.91
C LEU A 212 -1.57 -12.97 -22.46
N SER A 213 -0.58 -13.55 -21.77
CA SER A 213 -0.01 -14.85 -22.14
C SER A 213 -1.07 -15.94 -22.15
N TYR A 214 -1.96 -15.95 -21.15
CA TYR A 214 -3.07 -16.91 -21.06
C TYR A 214 -4.10 -16.70 -22.18
N LEU A 215 -4.53 -15.46 -22.43
CA LEU A 215 -5.56 -15.15 -23.43
C LEU A 215 -5.09 -15.31 -24.89
N THR A 216 -3.78 -15.31 -25.11
CA THR A 216 -3.18 -15.42 -26.44
C THR A 216 -2.52 -16.78 -26.69
N ASP A 217 -2.78 -17.76 -25.83
CA ASP A 217 -2.18 -19.11 -25.91
C ASP A 217 -0.64 -19.06 -26.04
N ASN A 218 -0.01 -18.20 -25.22
CA ASN A 218 1.44 -17.91 -25.20
C ASN A 218 2.02 -17.24 -26.46
N ALA A 219 1.19 -16.69 -27.36
CA ALA A 219 1.71 -15.84 -28.44
C ALA A 219 2.41 -14.60 -27.90
N ILE A 220 1.93 -14.04 -26.78
CA ILE A 220 2.64 -13.04 -25.98
C ILE A 220 3.35 -13.76 -24.82
N PRO A 221 4.70 -13.81 -24.79
CA PRO A 221 5.42 -14.56 -23.77
C PRO A 221 5.35 -13.90 -22.39
N ASN A 222 5.33 -14.71 -21.34
CA ASN A 222 5.40 -14.24 -19.94
C ASN A 222 6.85 -14.03 -19.48
N ASN A 223 7.51 -12.98 -19.96
CA ASN A 223 8.94 -12.72 -19.71
C ASN A 223 9.21 -11.27 -19.26
N MET A 224 10.46 -10.97 -18.90
CA MET A 224 10.84 -9.65 -18.40
C MET A 224 10.67 -8.53 -19.44
N GLU A 225 10.88 -8.84 -20.72
CA GLU A 225 10.79 -7.86 -21.81
C GLU A 225 9.36 -7.31 -21.94
N VAL A 226 8.37 -8.20 -21.99
CA VAL A 226 6.95 -7.80 -22.08
C VAL A 226 6.52 -7.03 -20.83
N ARG A 227 6.93 -7.47 -19.63
CA ARG A 227 6.66 -6.73 -18.37
C ARG A 227 7.25 -5.33 -18.41
N THR A 228 8.46 -5.17 -18.94
CA THR A 228 9.12 -3.86 -19.06
C THR A 228 8.34 -2.95 -20.01
N VAL A 229 7.89 -3.47 -21.16
CA VAL A 229 7.04 -2.72 -22.09
C VAL A 229 5.73 -2.29 -21.43
N ILE A 230 5.06 -3.19 -20.70
CA ILE A 230 3.83 -2.87 -19.95
C ILE A 230 4.09 -1.73 -18.97
N ILE A 231 5.15 -1.81 -18.16
CA ILE A 231 5.51 -0.77 -17.18
C ILE A 231 5.73 0.58 -17.87
N VAL A 232 6.51 0.61 -18.95
CA VAL A 232 6.81 1.84 -19.71
C VAL A 232 5.53 2.46 -20.25
N VAL A 233 4.66 1.66 -20.88
CA VAL A 233 3.38 2.12 -21.43
C VAL A 233 2.46 2.65 -20.33
N THR A 234 2.26 1.89 -19.25
CA THR A 234 1.39 2.33 -18.14
C THR A 234 1.92 3.57 -17.44
N THR A 235 3.25 3.70 -17.33
CA THR A 235 3.89 4.90 -16.75
C THR A 235 3.70 6.11 -17.66
N ALA A 236 3.87 5.95 -18.97
CA ALA A 236 3.62 7.02 -19.94
C ALA A 236 2.16 7.49 -19.89
N LEU A 237 1.20 6.55 -19.86
CA LEU A 237 -0.23 6.87 -19.70
C LEU A 237 -0.51 7.62 -18.40
N PHE A 238 0.08 7.18 -17.29
CA PHE A 238 -0.03 7.86 -15.99
C PHE A 238 0.52 9.29 -16.05
N VAL A 239 1.71 9.50 -16.62
CA VAL A 239 2.31 10.83 -16.75
C VAL A 239 1.45 11.74 -17.62
N LEU A 240 0.95 11.25 -18.76
CA LEU A 240 0.03 12.01 -19.62
C LEU A 240 -1.27 12.37 -18.87
N SER A 241 -1.82 11.45 -18.07
CA SER A 241 -2.99 11.72 -17.23
C SER A 241 -2.70 12.74 -16.12
N ALA A 242 -1.50 12.72 -15.54
CA ALA A 242 -1.11 13.68 -14.51
C ALA A 242 -0.94 15.10 -15.10
N LEU A 243 -0.35 15.19 -16.30
CA LEU A 243 -0.09 16.46 -16.99
C LEU A 243 -1.35 17.09 -17.60
N SER A 244 -2.35 16.30 -17.99
CA SER A 244 -3.62 16.78 -18.58
C SER A 244 -4.62 17.31 -17.54
N GLY A 245 -4.27 17.29 -16.25
CA GLY A 245 -5.09 17.77 -15.15
C GLY A 245 -5.64 16.62 -14.29
N LEU A 246 -4.96 16.38 -13.16
CA LEU A 246 -5.21 15.29 -12.21
C LEU A 246 -6.70 15.11 -11.83
N GLY A 247 -7.47 16.20 -11.72
CA GLY A 247 -8.82 16.16 -11.15
C GLY A 247 -9.85 15.34 -11.94
N LYS A 248 -9.92 15.49 -13.28
CA LYS A 248 -10.93 14.78 -14.09
C LYS A 248 -10.53 13.34 -14.40
N GLY A 249 -9.27 13.11 -14.77
CA GLY A 249 -8.75 11.79 -15.13
C GLY A 249 -8.80 10.81 -13.97
N ILE A 250 -8.30 11.21 -12.79
CA ILE A 250 -8.33 10.36 -11.58
C ILE A 250 -9.77 10.01 -11.21
N LYS A 251 -10.69 10.98 -11.25
CA LYS A 251 -12.10 10.73 -10.90
C LYS A 251 -12.75 9.68 -11.80
N ILE A 252 -12.54 9.77 -13.12
CA ILE A 252 -13.11 8.80 -14.08
C ILE A 252 -12.49 7.42 -13.87
N LEU A 253 -11.15 7.34 -13.81
CA LEU A 253 -10.44 6.07 -13.63
C LEU A 253 -10.78 5.41 -12.29
N SER A 254 -10.89 6.19 -11.22
CA SER A 254 -11.28 5.71 -9.88
C SER A 254 -12.71 5.16 -9.87
N ASN A 255 -13.65 5.84 -10.51
CA ASN A 255 -15.04 5.36 -10.62
C ASN A 255 -15.14 4.09 -11.47
N LEU A 256 -14.45 4.04 -12.61
CA LEU A 256 -14.41 2.85 -13.46
C LEU A 256 -13.79 1.66 -12.72
N ASN A 257 -12.69 1.88 -12.00
CA ASN A 257 -12.04 0.85 -11.18
C ASN A 257 -13.01 0.28 -10.13
N MET A 258 -13.75 1.15 -9.43
CA MET A 258 -14.76 0.74 -8.45
C MET A 258 -15.87 -0.12 -9.08
N ILE A 259 -16.40 0.30 -10.23
CA ILE A 259 -17.43 -0.45 -10.97
C ILE A 259 -16.89 -1.82 -11.38
N LEU A 260 -15.69 -1.87 -11.95
CA LEU A 260 -15.05 -3.12 -12.37
C LEU A 260 -14.80 -4.06 -11.19
N ALA A 261 -14.31 -3.54 -10.07
CA ALA A 261 -14.07 -4.33 -8.86
C ALA A 261 -15.37 -4.95 -8.32
N ILE A 262 -16.45 -4.16 -8.22
CA ILE A 262 -17.76 -4.64 -7.78
C ILE A 262 -18.33 -5.66 -8.77
N ALA A 263 -18.20 -5.40 -10.08
CA ALA A 263 -18.66 -6.33 -11.11
C ALA A 263 -17.90 -7.66 -11.05
N LEU A 264 -16.58 -7.64 -10.90
CA LEU A 264 -15.76 -8.84 -10.75
C LEU A 264 -16.14 -9.63 -9.49
N LEU A 265 -16.35 -8.94 -8.36
CA LEU A 265 -16.83 -9.59 -7.13
C LEU A 265 -18.19 -10.26 -7.35
N ALA A 266 -19.15 -9.55 -7.96
CA ALA A 266 -20.47 -10.08 -8.23
C ALA A 266 -20.41 -11.31 -9.15
N ILE A 267 -19.60 -11.27 -10.21
CA ILE A 267 -19.37 -12.39 -11.12
C ILE A 267 -18.74 -13.57 -10.37
N ALA A 268 -17.72 -13.33 -9.55
CA ALA A 268 -17.05 -14.37 -8.76
C ALA A 268 -18.01 -15.08 -7.81
N ILE A 269 -18.93 -14.34 -7.16
CA ILE A 269 -19.95 -14.91 -6.28
C ILE A 269 -21.01 -15.69 -7.06
N ALA A 270 -21.47 -15.15 -8.20
CA ALA A 270 -22.56 -15.72 -8.99
C ALA A 270 -22.15 -16.97 -9.79
N VAL A 271 -20.93 -16.97 -10.35
CA VAL A 271 -20.40 -18.10 -11.14
C VAL A 271 -19.65 -19.10 -10.25
N GLY A 272 -19.04 -18.62 -9.17
CA GLY A 272 -18.34 -19.46 -8.20
C GLY A 272 -19.28 -20.25 -7.29
N PRO A 273 -18.73 -21.07 -6.38
CA PRO A 273 -19.51 -21.87 -5.44
C PRO A 273 -20.09 -20.99 -4.33
N THR A 274 -21.19 -20.28 -4.60
CA THR A 274 -21.78 -19.24 -3.73
C THR A 274 -21.96 -19.71 -2.28
N VAL A 275 -22.51 -20.92 -2.07
CA VAL A 275 -22.71 -21.46 -0.72
C VAL A 275 -21.37 -21.60 -0.01
N LYS A 276 -20.35 -22.17 -0.66
CA LYS A 276 -19.01 -22.30 -0.04
C LYS A 276 -18.44 -20.94 0.29
N ILE A 277 -18.52 -19.96 -0.62
CA ILE A 277 -18.03 -18.60 -0.38
C ILE A 277 -18.65 -17.97 0.87
N LEU A 278 -19.96 -18.17 1.08
CA LEU A 278 -20.69 -17.61 2.21
C LEU A 278 -20.52 -18.40 3.52
N THR A 279 -20.04 -19.63 3.47
CA THR A 279 -19.85 -20.51 4.64
C THR A 279 -18.39 -20.72 5.03
N ILE A 280 -17.45 -20.11 4.29
CA ILE A 280 -16.03 -20.06 4.64
C ILE A 280 -15.83 -19.28 5.94
#